data_AF-F9WAI6-F1
#
_entry.id   AF-F9WAI6-F1
#
_cell.length_a   1.000
_cell.length_b   1.000
_cell.length_c   1.000
_cell.angle_alpha   90.00
_cell.angle_beta   90.00
_cell.angle_gamma   90.00
#
_symmetry.space_group_name_H-M   'P 1'
#
loop_
_entity.id
_entity.type
_entity.pdbx_description
1 polymer ?
#
loop_
_entity_poly.entity_id
_entity_poly.type
_entity_poly.pdbx_seq_one_letter_code
_entity_poly.pdbx_strand_id
1 'polypeptide(L)'
;MADLEACHQLDFKSIQHDTMSHIGYWPLVAGGAVDGLWQWINTAREYYGSLERDCSLLRSKVLTYMSWPAMRSVQEYECRQMNSVGRFIYMLHRIVGKFRECQTQRNLFDLMITEEKTLTYVFDALQDSRVDQLVDNTDWVAVRSMILGDIRSGKVLALSDTLAGMPSMKDRVRHARELVGSLMLLHDVALLEDYRLKMESVRNQGKKKKGGNSKILTESQSPSPPVLLCGEQTESLLVVPVLCPFVSALSDHIKTQGKGACMPHSDALELLLKDKFDITNVDAFLFPQAFILTAFLQVAPTSTFPVAAWARDLQAAVERVRGGLEKYNFVEACGSRERELREAKVSSINVILSDIYREAVGASRRR
;
A
#
# COMPACT_ATOMS: atom_id res chain seq x y z
N MET A 1 -15.99 -15.10 2.81
CA MET A 1 -17.21 -14.57 2.14
C MET A 1 -18.29 -14.25 3.15
N ALA A 2 -18.64 -15.19 4.04
CA ALA A 2 -19.41 -14.88 5.24
C ALA A 2 -18.67 -13.87 6.15
N ASP A 3 -17.33 -13.92 6.18
CA ASP A 3 -16.50 -13.02 7.00
C ASP A 3 -16.60 -11.55 6.57
N LEU A 4 -16.78 -11.29 5.27
CA LEU A 4 -16.97 -9.95 4.71
C LEU A 4 -18.28 -9.33 5.19
N GLU A 5 -19.37 -10.09 5.09
CA GLU A 5 -20.69 -9.66 5.55
C GLU A 5 -20.72 -9.52 7.09
N ALA A 6 -20.04 -10.41 7.81
CA ALA A 6 -19.89 -10.30 9.26
C ALA A 6 -19.09 -9.04 9.65
N CYS A 7 -18.01 -8.70 8.94
CA CYS A 7 -17.28 -7.45 9.17
C CYS A 7 -18.18 -6.21 9.03
N HIS A 8 -19.10 -6.21 8.07
CA HIS A 8 -20.04 -5.08 7.88
C HIS A 8 -21.12 -4.99 8.97
N GLN A 9 -21.45 -6.10 9.62
CA GLN A 9 -22.40 -6.13 10.74
C GLN A 9 -21.75 -5.76 12.08
N LEU A 10 -20.45 -5.98 12.22
CA LEU A 10 -19.69 -5.67 13.41
C LEU A 10 -19.26 -4.19 13.37
N ASP A 11 -19.98 -3.36 14.12
CA ASP A 11 -19.76 -1.91 14.18
C ASP A 11 -18.52 -1.53 15.03
N PHE A 12 -17.32 -1.83 14.51
CA PHE A 12 -16.06 -1.57 15.20
C PHE A 12 -15.84 -0.06 15.41
N LYS A 13 -15.43 0.33 16.63
CA LYS A 13 -15.17 1.73 17.02
C LYS A 13 -13.76 1.94 17.56
N SER A 14 -13.16 3.07 17.21
CA SER A 14 -11.93 3.61 17.82
C SER A 14 -10.83 2.54 17.95
N ILE A 15 -10.45 2.18 19.18
CA ILE A 15 -9.41 1.20 19.51
C ILE A 15 -9.64 -0.20 18.90
N GLN A 16 -10.89 -0.56 18.59
CA GLN A 16 -11.18 -1.86 17.99
C GLN A 16 -10.57 -2.02 16.59
N HIS A 17 -10.22 -0.90 15.92
CA HIS A 17 -9.47 -0.98 14.66
C HIS A 17 -8.03 -1.45 14.83
N ASP A 18 -7.49 -1.38 16.05
CA ASP A 18 -6.19 -1.93 16.42
C ASP A 18 -6.33 -3.36 16.98
N THR A 19 -7.28 -3.57 17.88
CA THR A 19 -7.39 -4.83 18.65
C THR A 19 -8.18 -5.92 17.91
N MET A 20 -9.13 -5.57 17.03
CA MET A 20 -9.99 -6.52 16.32
C MET A 20 -9.57 -6.73 14.86
N SER A 21 -8.32 -6.38 14.50
CA SER A 21 -7.81 -6.50 13.14
C SER A 21 -7.92 -7.92 12.56
N HIS A 22 -7.80 -8.94 13.40
CA HIS A 22 -7.92 -10.36 13.05
C HIS A 22 -9.31 -10.80 12.58
N ILE A 23 -10.39 -10.12 13.00
CA ILE A 23 -11.76 -10.41 12.55
C ILE A 23 -12.36 -9.30 11.68
N GLY A 24 -11.72 -8.14 11.63
CA GLY A 24 -12.19 -7.00 10.84
C GLY A 24 -11.31 -6.76 9.62
N TYR A 25 -10.07 -6.31 9.84
CA TYR A 25 -9.15 -5.92 8.77
C TYR A 25 -8.67 -7.09 7.89
N TRP A 26 -8.11 -8.15 8.48
CA TRP A 26 -7.50 -9.24 7.74
C TRP A 26 -8.48 -10.04 6.87
N PRO A 27 -9.73 -10.27 7.30
CA PRO A 27 -10.75 -10.84 6.43
C PRO A 27 -11.06 -9.97 5.20
N LEU A 28 -11.03 -8.64 5.33
CA LEU A 28 -11.19 -7.73 4.19
C LEU A 28 -9.99 -7.83 3.23
N VAL A 29 -8.76 -8.00 3.77
CA VAL A 29 -7.54 -8.19 2.96
C VAL A 29 -7.62 -9.51 2.20
N ALA A 30 -7.88 -10.62 2.90
CA ALA A 30 -7.99 -11.95 2.31
C ALA A 30 -9.15 -12.06 1.31
N GLY A 31 -10.23 -11.30 1.54
CA GLY A 31 -11.41 -11.26 0.68
C GLY A 31 -11.29 -10.33 -0.54
N GLY A 32 -10.20 -9.57 -0.69
CA GLY A 32 -10.02 -8.63 -1.80
C GLY A 32 -10.99 -7.44 -1.76
N ALA A 33 -11.56 -7.11 -0.61
CA ALA A 33 -12.60 -6.11 -0.48
C ALA A 33 -12.02 -4.69 -0.30
N VAL A 34 -11.51 -4.15 -1.41
CA VAL A 34 -10.76 -2.88 -1.42
C VAL A 34 -11.54 -1.71 -0.83
N ASP A 35 -12.85 -1.60 -1.09
CA ASP A 35 -13.67 -0.51 -0.54
C ASP A 35 -13.86 -0.65 0.99
N GLY A 36 -14.09 -1.87 1.48
CA GLY A 36 -14.15 -2.15 2.92
C GLY A 36 -12.82 -1.89 3.61
N LEU A 37 -11.71 -2.29 2.98
CA LEU A 37 -10.36 -1.97 3.45
C LEU A 37 -10.14 -0.47 3.56
N TRP A 38 -10.55 0.28 2.54
CA TRP A 38 -10.43 1.74 2.53
C TRP A 38 -11.20 2.40 3.68
N GLN A 39 -12.44 1.94 3.92
CA GLN A 39 -13.23 2.40 5.06
C GLN A 39 -12.54 2.10 6.40
N TRP A 40 -12.09 0.85 6.60
CA TRP A 40 -11.36 0.45 7.81
C TRP A 40 -10.14 1.34 8.06
N ILE A 41 -9.31 1.55 7.03
CA ILE A 41 -8.08 2.34 7.11
C ILE A 41 -8.39 3.80 7.46
N ASN A 42 -9.46 4.38 6.89
CA ASN A 42 -9.86 5.75 7.19
C ASN A 42 -10.34 5.91 8.63
N THR A 43 -11.16 4.99 9.14
CA THR A 43 -11.60 5.03 10.54
C THR A 43 -10.44 4.76 11.52
N ALA A 44 -9.54 3.83 11.19
CA ALA A 44 -8.32 3.61 11.98
C ALA A 44 -7.44 4.88 12.00
N ARG A 45 -7.33 5.59 10.88
CA ARG A 45 -6.59 6.85 10.79
C ARG A 45 -7.19 7.92 11.68
N GLU A 46 -8.51 8.06 11.74
CA GLU A 46 -9.18 9.01 12.64
C GLU A 46 -8.80 8.74 14.10
N TYR A 47 -8.83 7.47 14.50
CA TYR A 47 -8.40 7.05 15.84
C TYR A 47 -6.92 7.37 16.13
N TYR A 48 -6.00 6.93 15.27
CA TYR A 48 -4.57 7.21 15.49
C TYR A 48 -4.22 8.69 15.35
N GLY A 49 -4.99 9.45 14.57
CA GLY A 49 -4.82 10.88 14.37
C GLY A 49 -5.18 11.71 15.59
N SER A 50 -6.10 11.22 16.45
CA SER A 50 -6.45 11.88 17.70
C SER A 50 -5.65 11.35 18.90
N LEU A 51 -5.01 10.19 18.78
CA LEU A 51 -4.37 9.46 19.88
C LEU A 51 -3.42 10.32 20.73
N GLU A 52 -2.48 11.04 20.10
CA GLU A 52 -1.50 11.87 20.82
C GLU A 52 -2.17 12.99 21.62
N ARG A 53 -3.12 13.69 20.99
CA ARG A 53 -3.91 14.75 21.63
C ARG A 53 -4.74 14.21 22.79
N ASP A 54 -5.41 13.08 22.57
CA ASP A 54 -6.32 12.48 23.54
C ASP A 54 -5.54 11.90 24.73
N CYS A 55 -4.38 11.27 24.48
CA CYS A 55 -3.47 10.80 25.52
C CYS A 55 -2.87 11.98 26.30
N SER A 56 -2.48 13.07 25.62
CA SER A 56 -1.99 14.30 26.26
C SER A 56 -3.03 14.90 27.22
N LEU A 57 -4.28 15.00 26.78
CA LEU A 57 -5.39 15.44 27.63
C LEU A 57 -5.62 14.48 28.82
N LEU A 58 -5.53 13.17 28.58
CA LEU A 58 -5.70 12.18 29.63
C LEU A 58 -4.59 12.25 30.67
N ARG A 59 -3.32 12.44 30.26
CA ARG A 59 -2.19 12.68 31.18
C ARG A 59 -2.44 13.91 32.05
N SER A 60 -2.88 15.03 31.45
CA SER A 60 -3.21 16.25 32.21
C SER A 60 -4.32 16.02 33.24
N LYS A 61 -5.39 15.30 32.87
CA LYS A 61 -6.48 14.95 33.79
C LYS A 61 -6.02 14.01 34.91
N VAL A 62 -5.22 13.00 34.59
CA VAL A 62 -4.69 12.07 35.59
C VAL A 62 -3.80 12.80 36.59
N LEU A 63 -2.94 13.71 36.12
CA LEU A 63 -2.11 14.54 36.98
C LEU A 63 -2.95 15.42 37.93
N THR A 64 -4.09 15.91 37.46
CA THR A 64 -4.96 16.83 38.21
C THR A 64 -5.88 16.10 39.20
N TYR A 65 -6.37 14.91 38.85
CA TYR A 65 -7.50 14.28 39.54
C TYR A 65 -7.25 12.85 40.04
N MET A 66 -6.12 12.22 39.70
CA MET A 66 -5.86 10.81 40.00
C MET A 66 -4.47 10.57 40.59
N SER A 67 -4.18 9.32 40.95
CA SER A 67 -2.90 8.90 41.53
C SER A 67 -1.85 8.56 40.47
N TRP A 68 -0.58 8.63 40.86
CA TRP A 68 0.57 8.32 39.99
C TRP A 68 0.52 6.96 39.26
N PRO A 69 0.01 5.85 39.84
CA PRO A 69 -0.15 4.59 39.12
C PRO A 69 -1.04 4.67 37.87
N ALA A 70 -2.05 5.56 37.87
CA ALA A 70 -2.87 5.78 36.68
C ALA A 70 -2.07 6.46 35.56
N MET A 71 -1.10 7.32 35.89
CA MET A 71 -0.23 7.97 34.89
C MET A 71 0.62 6.93 34.16
N ARG A 72 1.19 5.97 34.88
CA ARG A 72 1.93 4.86 34.27
C ARG A 72 1.07 4.09 33.28
N SER A 73 -0.18 3.78 33.64
CA SER A 73 -1.10 3.05 32.76
C SER A 73 -1.39 3.82 31.47
N VAL A 74 -1.54 5.15 31.54
CA VAL A 74 -1.73 6.01 30.36
C VAL A 74 -0.50 6.03 29.47
N GLN A 75 0.70 6.15 30.06
CA GLN A 75 1.96 6.14 29.31
C GLN A 75 2.22 4.79 28.63
N GLU A 76 1.94 3.68 29.32
CA GLU A 76 2.04 2.34 28.74
C GLU A 76 1.05 2.14 27.59
N TYR A 77 -0.21 2.59 27.77
CA TYR A 77 -1.21 2.57 26.70
C TYR A 77 -0.77 3.37 25.48
N GLU A 78 -0.34 4.63 25.67
CA GLU A 78 0.14 5.49 24.58
C GLU A 78 1.33 4.85 23.86
N CYS A 79 2.31 4.34 24.61
CA CYS A 79 3.48 3.68 24.05
C CYS A 79 3.09 2.47 23.19
N ARG A 80 2.18 1.61 23.67
CA ARG A 80 1.68 0.45 22.92
C ARG A 80 0.92 0.83 21.66
N GLN A 81 0.14 1.90 21.70
CA GLN A 81 -0.65 2.35 20.56
C GLN A 81 0.21 3.06 19.51
N MET A 82 1.17 3.88 19.93
CA MET A 82 2.11 4.56 19.03
C MET A 82 3.06 3.58 18.32
N ASN A 83 3.39 2.46 18.96
CA ASN A 83 4.22 1.40 18.39
C ASN A 83 3.41 0.20 17.85
N SER A 84 2.10 0.35 17.67
CA SER A 84 1.28 -0.73 17.09
C SER A 84 1.73 -1.06 15.67
N VAL A 85 1.92 -2.35 15.38
CA VAL A 85 2.15 -2.84 14.00
C VAL A 85 0.98 -2.48 13.08
N GLY A 86 -0.26 -2.56 13.59
CA GLY A 86 -1.46 -2.19 12.82
C GLY A 86 -1.41 -0.74 12.35
N ARG A 87 -0.99 0.18 13.21
CA ARG A 87 -0.82 1.60 12.88
C ARG A 87 0.06 1.82 11.66
N PHE A 88 1.24 1.20 11.63
CA PHE A 88 2.18 1.35 10.51
C PHE A 88 1.65 0.72 9.22
N ILE A 89 1.03 -0.46 9.30
CA ILE A 89 0.39 -1.11 8.14
C ILE A 89 -0.70 -0.22 7.55
N TYR A 90 -1.59 0.32 8.38
CA TYR A 90 -2.68 1.17 7.91
C TYR A 90 -2.17 2.47 7.29
N MET A 91 -1.09 3.06 7.82
CA MET A 91 -0.45 4.24 7.20
C MET A 91 0.00 3.94 5.77
N LEU A 92 0.65 2.80 5.53
CA LEU A 92 1.13 2.42 4.21
C LEU A 92 -0.02 2.07 3.27
N HIS A 93 -0.97 1.24 3.72
CA HIS A 93 -2.13 0.85 2.91
C HIS A 93 -3.00 2.06 2.56
N ARG A 94 -3.04 3.10 3.41
CA ARG A 94 -3.69 4.35 3.08
C ARG A 94 -3.04 5.06 1.88
N ILE A 95 -1.71 5.08 1.82
CA ILE A 95 -0.99 5.69 0.68
C ILE A 95 -1.36 4.93 -0.60
N VAL A 96 -1.33 3.60 -0.57
CA VAL A 96 -1.75 2.77 -1.71
C VAL A 96 -3.20 3.00 -2.10
N GLY A 97 -4.12 3.06 -1.12
CA GLY A 97 -5.53 3.29 -1.39
C GLY A 97 -5.81 4.64 -2.09
N LYS A 98 -5.02 5.68 -1.78
CA LYS A 98 -5.09 6.98 -2.47
C LYS A 98 -4.69 6.93 -3.95
N PHE A 99 -4.00 5.89 -4.43
CA PHE A 99 -3.67 5.78 -5.86
C PHE A 99 -4.93 5.74 -6.74
N ARG A 100 -6.05 5.23 -6.22
CA ARG A 100 -7.37 5.28 -6.90
C ARG A 100 -7.86 6.68 -7.20
N GLU A 101 -7.47 7.64 -6.37
CA GLU A 101 -7.84 9.05 -6.51
C GLU A 101 -6.87 9.79 -7.47
N CYS A 102 -5.75 9.16 -7.84
CA CYS A 102 -4.70 9.76 -8.66
C CYS A 102 -4.95 9.55 -10.16
N GLN A 103 -5.91 10.29 -10.72
CA GLN A 103 -6.28 10.19 -12.15
C GLN A 103 -5.17 10.65 -13.11
N THR A 104 -4.24 11.49 -12.65
CA THR A 104 -3.14 12.00 -13.47
C THR A 104 -1.78 11.76 -12.82
N GLN A 105 -0.74 11.73 -13.65
CA GLN A 105 0.66 11.64 -13.19
C GLN A 105 0.99 12.72 -12.16
N ARG A 106 0.45 13.93 -12.33
CA ARG A 106 0.66 15.04 -11.39
C ARG A 106 0.01 14.79 -10.03
N ASN A 107 -1.18 14.18 -9.98
CA ASN A 107 -1.79 13.83 -8.70
C ASN A 107 -0.92 12.85 -7.91
N LEU A 108 -0.29 11.90 -8.61
CA LEU A 108 0.60 10.94 -7.98
C LEU A 108 1.91 11.60 -7.50
N PHE A 109 2.46 12.56 -8.25
CA PHE A 109 3.58 13.38 -7.80
C PHE A 109 3.26 14.15 -6.51
N ASP A 110 2.14 14.88 -6.51
CA ASP A 110 1.69 15.67 -5.36
C ASP A 110 1.44 14.77 -4.13
N LEU A 111 0.91 13.55 -4.35
CA LEU A 111 0.74 12.55 -3.31
C LEU A 111 2.09 12.09 -2.74
N MET A 112 3.06 11.70 -3.58
CA MET A 112 4.38 11.26 -3.12
C MET A 112 5.08 12.35 -2.30
N ILE A 113 5.06 13.61 -2.76
CA ILE A 113 5.61 14.75 -2.01
C ILE A 113 4.93 14.90 -0.64
N THR A 114 3.60 14.80 -0.60
CA THR A 114 2.83 14.98 0.65
C THR A 114 3.13 13.87 1.67
N GLU A 115 3.43 12.67 1.19
CA GLU A 115 3.60 11.47 2.03
C GLU A 115 5.06 11.18 2.40
N GLU A 116 6.03 11.97 1.93
CA GLU A 116 7.48 11.83 2.20
C GLU A 116 7.79 11.60 3.69
N LYS A 117 7.22 12.42 4.57
CA LYS A 117 7.41 12.31 6.03
C LYS A 117 6.81 11.04 6.60
N THR A 118 5.65 10.62 6.09
CA THR A 118 5.01 9.36 6.50
C THR A 118 5.89 8.18 6.13
N LEU A 119 6.41 8.16 4.89
CA LEU A 119 7.29 7.08 4.41
C LEU A 119 8.56 6.99 5.24
N THR A 120 9.24 8.11 5.47
CA THR A 120 10.45 8.17 6.30
C THR A 120 10.17 7.67 7.72
N TYR A 121 9.10 8.17 8.34
CA TYR A 121 8.70 7.78 9.69
C TYR A 121 8.41 6.29 9.83
N VAL A 122 7.66 5.72 8.87
CA VAL A 122 7.31 4.29 8.87
C VAL A 122 8.56 3.44 8.60
N PHE A 123 9.41 3.85 7.65
CA PHE A 123 10.66 3.15 7.35
C PHE A 123 11.56 3.06 8.58
N ASP A 124 11.79 4.19 9.26
CA ASP A 124 12.59 4.24 10.49
C ASP A 124 12.00 3.40 11.62
N ALA A 125 10.68 3.36 11.75
CA ALA A 125 10.01 2.55 12.78
C ALA A 125 10.10 1.04 12.52
N LEU A 126 10.20 0.64 11.25
CA LEU A 126 10.27 -0.75 10.84
C LEU A 126 11.70 -1.28 10.71
N GLN A 127 12.74 -0.49 10.99
CA GLN A 127 14.14 -0.94 10.99
C GLN A 127 14.39 -2.07 12.01
N ASP A 128 15.33 -2.98 11.71
CA ASP A 128 15.66 -4.14 12.56
C ASP A 128 15.98 -3.74 14.01
N SER A 129 16.67 -2.62 14.20
CA SER A 129 17.03 -2.06 15.51
C SER A 129 15.83 -1.63 16.37
N ARG A 130 14.63 -1.54 15.78
CA ARG A 130 13.41 -1.06 16.45
C ARG A 130 12.25 -2.05 16.42
N VAL A 131 12.41 -3.21 15.79
CA VAL A 131 11.35 -4.24 15.70
C VAL A 131 10.88 -4.68 17.09
N ASP A 132 11.80 -4.80 18.05
CA ASP A 132 11.49 -5.22 19.42
C ASP A 132 10.61 -4.20 20.17
N GLN A 133 10.48 -2.98 19.65
CA GLN A 133 9.60 -1.93 20.20
C GLN A 133 8.16 -2.05 19.64
N LEU A 134 7.97 -2.80 18.56
CA LEU A 134 6.66 -2.95 17.92
C LEU A 134 5.74 -3.83 18.77
N VAL A 135 4.46 -3.47 18.80
CA VAL A 135 3.45 -4.15 19.61
C VAL A 135 2.33 -4.69 18.74
N ASP A 136 1.95 -5.94 18.99
CA ASP A 136 0.70 -6.50 18.48
C ASP A 136 -0.39 -6.38 19.54
N ASN A 137 -1.33 -5.45 19.33
CA ASN A 137 -2.43 -5.21 20.27
C ASN A 137 -3.67 -6.05 19.97
N THR A 138 -3.58 -6.99 19.02
CA THR A 138 -4.67 -7.89 18.65
C THR A 138 -5.24 -8.64 19.88
N ASP A 139 -6.54 -8.50 20.12
CA ASP A 139 -7.25 -9.20 21.19
C ASP A 139 -7.62 -10.62 20.76
N TRP A 140 -6.64 -11.51 20.87
CA TRP A 140 -6.84 -12.93 20.58
C TRP A 140 -7.78 -13.64 21.56
N VAL A 141 -8.06 -13.06 22.73
CA VAL A 141 -8.99 -13.68 23.69
C VAL A 141 -10.41 -13.67 23.13
N ALA A 142 -10.78 -12.63 22.38
CA ALA A 142 -12.09 -12.53 21.75
C ALA A 142 -12.40 -13.74 20.85
N VAL A 143 -11.51 -14.08 19.91
CA VAL A 143 -11.72 -15.25 19.03
C VAL A 143 -11.55 -16.58 19.76
N ARG A 144 -10.56 -16.70 20.67
CA ARG A 144 -10.37 -17.94 21.44
C ARG A 144 -11.60 -18.30 22.27
N SER A 145 -12.31 -17.29 22.77
CA SER A 145 -13.54 -17.48 23.57
C SER A 145 -14.73 -18.00 22.75
N MET A 146 -14.66 -17.92 21.41
CA MET A 146 -15.68 -18.46 20.52
C MET A 146 -15.47 -19.95 20.20
N ILE A 147 -14.31 -20.50 20.58
CA ILE A 147 -13.98 -21.91 20.37
C ILE A 147 -14.34 -22.70 21.64
N LEU A 148 -15.09 -23.79 21.47
CA LEU A 148 -15.40 -24.71 22.57
C LEU A 148 -14.13 -25.44 23.03
N GLY A 149 -13.52 -24.95 24.11
CA GLY A 149 -12.33 -25.55 24.73
C GLY A 149 -11.63 -24.60 25.70
N ASP A 150 -10.57 -25.09 26.36
CA ASP A 150 -9.72 -24.21 27.16
C ASP A 150 -8.94 -23.25 26.25
N ILE A 151 -9.17 -21.94 26.42
CA ILE A 151 -8.54 -20.85 25.66
C ILE A 151 -7.01 -20.85 25.73
N ARG A 152 -6.43 -21.54 26.73
CA ARG A 152 -4.98 -21.67 26.93
C ARG A 152 -4.41 -22.95 26.30
N SER A 153 -5.27 -23.86 25.84
CA SER A 153 -4.82 -25.13 25.27
C SER A 153 -4.21 -24.93 23.87
N GLY A 154 -3.15 -25.68 23.56
CA GLY A 154 -2.50 -25.64 22.24
C GLY A 154 -3.45 -25.94 21.08
N LYS A 155 -4.51 -26.74 21.31
CA LYS A 155 -5.54 -27.03 20.31
C LYS A 155 -6.40 -25.81 19.98
N VAL A 156 -6.85 -25.05 20.98
CA VAL A 156 -7.64 -23.83 20.78
C VAL A 156 -6.79 -22.72 20.18
N LEU A 157 -5.51 -22.63 20.55
CA LEU A 157 -4.56 -21.71 19.92
C LEU A 157 -4.44 -21.98 18.41
N ALA A 158 -4.10 -23.22 18.04
CA ALA A 158 -3.93 -23.59 16.63
C ALA A 158 -5.22 -23.42 15.80
N LEU A 159 -6.38 -23.74 16.39
CA LEU A 159 -7.66 -23.58 15.71
C LEU A 159 -8.04 -22.09 15.55
N SER A 160 -7.77 -21.25 16.56
CA SER A 160 -8.01 -19.79 16.48
C SER A 160 -7.17 -19.15 15.39
N ASP A 161 -5.88 -19.51 15.32
CA ASP A 161 -4.96 -18.97 14.32
C ASP A 161 -5.40 -19.38 12.91
N THR A 162 -5.88 -20.62 12.74
CA THR A 162 -6.40 -21.14 11.47
C THR A 162 -7.70 -20.43 11.05
N LEU A 163 -8.60 -20.16 12.00
CA LEU A 163 -9.91 -19.56 11.72
C LEU A 163 -9.82 -18.05 11.45
N ALA A 164 -8.95 -17.33 12.14
CA ALA A 164 -8.79 -15.88 11.94
C ALA A 164 -8.05 -15.55 10.64
N GLY A 165 -7.18 -16.45 10.15
CA GLY A 165 -6.45 -16.26 8.90
C GLY A 165 -5.50 -15.04 8.88
N MET A 166 -5.20 -14.46 10.04
CA MET A 166 -4.32 -13.31 10.19
C MET A 166 -2.85 -13.75 10.10
N PRO A 167 -2.00 -13.09 9.29
CA PRO A 167 -0.58 -13.42 9.21
C PRO A 167 0.16 -13.18 10.53
N SER A 168 1.24 -13.94 10.74
CA SER A 168 2.10 -13.78 11.92
C SER A 168 2.64 -12.36 12.05
N MET A 169 3.03 -11.93 13.25
CA MET A 169 3.66 -10.60 13.45
C MET A 169 4.90 -10.44 12.57
N LYS A 170 5.72 -11.49 12.43
CA LYS A 170 6.92 -11.48 11.59
C LYS A 170 6.58 -11.26 10.11
N ASP A 171 5.56 -11.96 9.60
CA ASP A 171 5.12 -11.79 8.21
C ASP A 171 4.51 -10.41 7.97
N ARG A 172 3.70 -9.91 8.92
CA ARG A 172 3.14 -8.55 8.85
C ARG A 172 4.22 -7.48 8.80
N VAL A 173 5.25 -7.58 9.65
CA VAL A 173 6.39 -6.65 9.63
C VAL A 173 7.17 -6.76 8.32
N ARG A 174 7.42 -7.98 7.82
CA ARG A 174 8.07 -8.18 6.52
C ARG A 174 7.27 -7.52 5.38
N HIS A 175 5.97 -7.79 5.29
CA HIS A 175 5.12 -7.22 4.24
C HIS A 175 5.04 -5.68 4.35
N ALA A 176 5.02 -5.13 5.58
CA ALA A 176 5.08 -3.69 5.79
C ALA A 176 6.40 -3.09 5.30
N ARG A 177 7.53 -3.78 5.51
CA ARG A 177 8.85 -3.39 4.98
C ARG A 177 8.90 -3.43 3.46
N GLU A 178 8.42 -4.51 2.86
CA GLU A 178 8.29 -4.64 1.40
C GLU A 178 7.45 -3.49 0.83
N LEU A 179 6.37 -3.14 1.50
CA LEU A 179 5.47 -2.08 1.06
C LEU A 179 6.10 -0.69 1.19
N VAL A 180 6.71 -0.35 2.33
CA VAL A 180 7.37 0.97 2.48
C VAL A 180 8.56 1.11 1.53
N GLY A 181 9.36 0.06 1.32
CA GLY A 181 10.47 0.09 0.36
C GLY A 181 9.98 0.32 -1.07
N SER A 182 8.88 -0.33 -1.45
CA SER A 182 8.23 -0.12 -2.75
C SER A 182 7.70 1.30 -2.94
N LEU A 183 7.10 1.87 -1.89
CA LEU A 183 6.59 3.25 -1.92
C LEU A 183 7.72 4.28 -1.95
N MET A 184 8.85 4.02 -1.27
CA MET A 184 10.05 4.88 -1.35
C MET A 184 10.68 4.85 -2.75
N LEU A 185 10.73 3.68 -3.40
CA LEU A 185 11.17 3.58 -4.80
C LEU A 185 10.25 4.35 -5.73
N LEU A 186 8.93 4.18 -5.56
CA LEU A 186 7.93 4.89 -6.35
C LEU A 186 8.04 6.41 -6.16
N HIS A 187 8.25 6.85 -4.91
CA HIS A 187 8.48 8.25 -4.57
C HIS A 187 9.67 8.83 -5.33
N ASP A 188 10.84 8.17 -5.27
CA ASP A 188 12.06 8.69 -5.89
C ASP A 188 11.94 8.73 -7.42
N VAL A 189 11.35 7.71 -8.03
CA VAL A 189 11.06 7.69 -9.48
C VAL A 189 10.09 8.82 -9.85
N ALA A 190 9.04 9.01 -9.07
CA ALA A 190 8.05 10.06 -9.29
C ALA A 190 8.69 11.46 -9.22
N LEU A 191 9.51 11.73 -8.21
CA LEU A 191 10.19 13.01 -8.05
C LEU A 191 11.23 13.29 -9.14
N LEU A 192 11.99 12.27 -9.55
CA LEU A 192 12.95 12.40 -10.64
C LEU A 192 12.25 12.72 -11.96
N GLU A 193 11.11 12.09 -12.24
CA GLU A 193 10.34 12.36 -13.45
C GLU A 193 9.67 13.75 -13.40
N ASP A 194 9.09 14.14 -12.27
CA ASP A 194 8.55 15.50 -12.08
C ASP A 194 9.64 16.57 -12.28
N TYR A 195 10.83 16.33 -11.72
CA TYR A 195 12.00 17.19 -11.92
C TYR A 195 12.40 17.28 -13.39
N ARG A 196 12.47 16.14 -14.09
CA ARG A 196 12.79 16.09 -15.53
C ARG A 196 11.79 16.91 -16.35
N LEU A 197 10.50 16.76 -16.10
CA LEU A 197 9.42 17.48 -16.78
C LEU A 197 9.49 19.00 -16.50
N LYS A 198 9.78 19.40 -15.26
CA LYS A 198 9.99 20.81 -14.90
C LYS A 198 11.20 21.40 -15.63
N MET A 199 12.32 20.68 -15.68
CA MET A 199 13.53 21.09 -16.39
C MET A 199 13.29 21.25 -17.90
N GLU A 200 12.55 20.32 -18.51
CA GLU A 200 12.18 20.39 -19.92
C GLU A 200 11.28 21.61 -20.21
N SER A 201 10.32 21.90 -19.35
CA SER A 201 9.47 23.09 -19.45
C SER A 201 10.29 24.38 -19.42
N VAL A 202 11.23 24.51 -18.47
CA VAL A 202 12.13 25.67 -18.37
C VAL A 202 12.99 25.82 -19.64
N ARG A 203 13.56 24.73 -20.14
CA ARG A 203 14.36 24.74 -21.39
C ARG A 203 13.53 25.19 -22.60
N ASN A 204 12.28 24.75 -22.70
CA ASN A 204 11.38 25.07 -23.80
C ASN A 204 10.88 26.53 -23.75
N GLN A 205 10.70 27.09 -22.55
CA GLN A 205 10.41 28.53 -22.38
C GLN A 205 11.59 29.42 -22.79
N GLY A 206 12.83 29.00 -22.48
CA GLY A 206 14.05 29.69 -22.92
C GLY A 206 14.21 29.73 -24.44
N LYS A 207 13.80 28.69 -25.16
CA LYS A 207 13.85 28.64 -26.64
C LYS A 207 12.82 29.56 -27.32
N LYS A 208 11.64 29.78 -26.73
CA LYS A 208 10.59 30.65 -27.29
C LYS A 208 10.91 32.15 -27.18
N LYS A 209 11.85 32.56 -26.31
CA LYS A 209 12.27 33.98 -26.13
C LYS A 209 13.43 34.43 -27.02
N LYS A 210 13.81 33.68 -28.07
CA LYS A 210 14.88 34.07 -29.00
C LYS A 210 14.53 35.23 -29.97
N GLY A 211 13.41 35.94 -29.76
CA GLY A 211 12.94 37.04 -30.63
C GLY A 211 12.98 38.45 -30.05
N GLY A 212 13.43 38.68 -28.80
CA GLY A 212 13.48 40.05 -28.27
C GLY A 212 14.13 40.13 -26.90
N ASN A 213 15.18 40.95 -26.80
CA ASN A 213 15.95 41.34 -25.60
C ASN A 213 16.18 40.24 -24.56
N SER A 214 17.32 39.58 -24.69
CA SER A 214 17.87 38.63 -23.73
C SER A 214 18.10 39.27 -22.36
N LYS A 215 17.12 39.18 -21.46
CA LYS A 215 17.42 39.07 -20.04
C LYS A 215 17.96 37.67 -19.79
N ILE A 216 19.26 37.60 -19.50
CA ILE A 216 19.95 36.42 -18.97
C ILE A 216 19.07 35.85 -17.85
N LEU A 217 18.57 34.63 -18.04
CA LEU A 217 17.94 33.88 -16.96
C LEU A 217 19.06 33.62 -15.94
N THR A 218 19.06 34.37 -14.85
CA THR A 218 19.92 34.13 -13.70
C THR A 218 19.68 32.72 -13.17
N GLU A 219 20.73 32.06 -12.67
CA GLU A 219 20.74 30.69 -12.12
C GLU A 219 19.65 30.41 -11.06
N SER A 220 19.02 31.46 -10.53
CA SER A 220 17.96 31.43 -9.51
C SER A 220 16.58 30.92 -9.95
N GLN A 221 16.39 30.44 -11.18
CA GLN A 221 15.10 29.91 -11.67
C GLN A 221 15.16 28.43 -12.07
N SER A 222 16.30 27.77 -11.94
CA SER A 222 16.38 26.32 -12.12
C SER A 222 15.75 25.61 -10.91
N PRO A 223 14.83 24.65 -11.10
CA PRO A 223 14.32 23.84 -10.00
C PRO A 223 15.49 23.17 -9.27
N SER A 224 15.43 23.14 -7.94
CA SER A 224 16.38 22.36 -7.14
C SER A 224 16.17 20.86 -7.39
N PRO A 225 17.24 20.05 -7.36
CA PRO A 225 17.09 18.60 -7.44
C PRO A 225 16.21 18.10 -6.28
N PRO A 226 15.40 17.04 -6.50
CA PRO A 226 14.54 16.49 -5.47
C PRO A 226 15.35 15.80 -4.36
N VAL A 227 14.76 15.73 -3.17
CA VAL A 227 15.28 14.90 -2.06
C VAL A 227 14.82 13.47 -2.31
N LEU A 228 15.77 12.54 -2.44
CA LEU A 228 15.49 11.12 -2.67
C LEU A 228 15.58 10.37 -1.34
N LEU A 229 14.61 9.49 -1.10
CA LEU A 229 14.46 8.74 0.15
C LEU A 229 15.32 7.48 0.19
N CYS A 230 15.55 6.82 -0.94
CA CYS A 230 16.27 5.56 -0.99
C CYS A 230 17.78 5.72 -0.78
N GLY A 231 18.34 6.90 -1.10
CA GLY A 231 19.77 7.19 -0.96
C GLY A 231 20.66 6.12 -1.59
N GLU A 232 21.64 5.62 -0.83
CA GLU A 232 22.51 4.50 -1.22
C GLU A 232 21.88 3.11 -0.91
N GLN A 233 20.73 3.07 -0.23
CA GLN A 233 20.13 1.84 0.30
C GLN A 233 19.26 1.08 -0.71
N THR A 234 19.14 1.59 -1.95
CA THR A 234 18.16 1.13 -2.95
C THR A 234 18.22 -0.37 -3.26
N GLU A 235 19.41 -0.97 -3.23
CA GLU A 235 19.61 -2.41 -3.47
C GLU A 235 19.33 -3.29 -2.25
N SER A 236 19.26 -2.70 -1.06
CA SER A 236 18.96 -3.39 0.20
C SER A 236 17.48 -3.30 0.61
N LEU A 237 16.68 -2.51 -0.10
CA LEU A 237 15.26 -2.35 0.17
C LEU A 237 14.50 -3.64 -0.16
N LEU A 238 13.72 -4.10 0.81
CA LEU A 238 12.69 -5.10 0.55
C LEU A 238 11.58 -4.43 -0.28
N VAL A 239 11.10 -5.12 -1.31
CA VAL A 239 10.03 -4.63 -2.19
C VAL A 239 8.93 -5.66 -2.32
N VAL A 240 7.74 -5.22 -2.69
CA VAL A 240 6.63 -6.11 -2.99
C VAL A 240 6.98 -6.97 -4.21
N PRO A 241 6.50 -8.22 -4.28
CA PRO A 241 6.88 -9.16 -5.34
C PRO A 241 6.72 -8.60 -6.76
N VAL A 242 5.64 -7.85 -7.02
CA VAL A 242 5.37 -7.26 -8.34
C VAL A 242 6.44 -6.29 -8.84
N LEU A 243 7.25 -5.69 -7.93
CA LEU A 243 8.34 -4.79 -8.30
C LEU A 243 9.70 -5.46 -8.41
N CYS A 244 9.86 -6.71 -7.93
CA CYS A 244 11.13 -7.44 -8.00
C CYS A 244 11.79 -7.44 -9.40
N PRO A 245 11.05 -7.58 -10.52
CA PRO A 245 11.64 -7.53 -11.86
C PRO A 245 12.32 -6.20 -12.22
N PHE A 246 12.00 -5.12 -11.51
CA PHE A 246 12.45 -3.77 -11.84
C PHE A 246 13.54 -3.24 -10.91
N VAL A 247 13.73 -3.83 -9.72
CA VAL A 247 14.56 -3.25 -8.63
C VAL A 247 15.94 -2.81 -9.09
N SER A 248 16.66 -3.64 -9.85
CA SER A 248 18.00 -3.29 -10.35
C SER A 248 17.95 -2.07 -11.26
N ALA A 249 17.02 -2.04 -12.22
CA ALA A 249 16.88 -0.92 -13.13
C ALA A 249 16.39 0.37 -12.44
N LEU A 250 15.52 0.24 -11.44
CA LEU A 250 15.07 1.37 -10.60
C LEU A 250 16.23 1.91 -9.77
N SER A 251 17.03 1.03 -9.19
CA SER A 251 18.22 1.40 -8.41
C SER A 251 19.21 2.17 -9.27
N ASP A 252 19.50 1.68 -10.47
CA ASP A 252 20.39 2.36 -11.43
C ASP A 252 19.82 3.72 -11.86
N HIS A 253 18.51 3.80 -12.13
CA HIS A 253 17.85 5.04 -12.49
C HIS A 253 17.94 6.10 -11.38
N ILE A 254 17.71 5.69 -10.13
CA ILE A 254 17.80 6.55 -8.94
C ILE A 254 19.25 7.00 -8.72
N LYS A 255 20.21 6.07 -8.74
CA LYS A 255 21.65 6.36 -8.58
C LYS A 255 22.16 7.33 -9.65
N THR A 256 21.69 7.18 -10.89
CA THR A 256 22.06 8.06 -12.01
C THR A 256 21.23 9.35 -12.09
N GLN A 257 20.38 9.63 -11.10
CA GLN A 257 19.54 10.84 -11.05
C GLN A 257 18.69 10.99 -12.33
N GLY A 258 18.15 9.87 -12.82
CA GLY A 258 17.32 9.80 -14.01
C GLY A 258 18.06 9.88 -15.35
N LYS A 259 19.40 9.79 -15.36
CA LYS A 259 20.23 9.86 -16.58
C LYS A 259 20.69 8.50 -17.11
N GLY A 260 20.07 7.42 -16.63
CA GLY A 260 20.41 6.04 -17.00
C GLY A 260 20.13 5.70 -18.47
N ALA A 261 20.72 4.59 -18.92
CA ALA A 261 20.43 4.03 -20.24
C ALA A 261 18.99 3.49 -20.31
N CYS A 262 18.43 3.48 -21.51
CA CYS A 262 17.11 2.90 -21.73
C CYS A 262 17.15 1.39 -21.48
N MET A 263 16.26 0.92 -20.61
CA MET A 263 16.09 -0.48 -20.27
C MET A 263 15.33 -1.20 -21.39
N PRO A 264 15.84 -2.30 -21.95
CA PRO A 264 15.08 -3.12 -22.87
C PRO A 264 13.93 -3.84 -22.14
N HIS A 265 12.84 -4.10 -22.87
CA HIS A 265 11.77 -4.97 -22.36
C HIS A 265 12.29 -6.40 -22.18
N SER A 266 11.80 -7.08 -21.14
CA SER A 266 12.07 -8.48 -20.85
C SER A 266 10.80 -9.17 -20.37
N ASP A 267 10.78 -10.50 -20.50
CA ASP A 267 9.61 -11.32 -20.15
C ASP A 267 9.41 -11.48 -18.64
N ALA A 268 10.28 -10.90 -17.80
CA ALA A 268 10.28 -11.10 -16.35
C ALA A 268 8.95 -10.69 -15.69
N LEU A 269 8.36 -9.56 -16.12
CA LEU A 269 7.05 -9.14 -15.62
C LEU A 269 5.93 -10.08 -16.08
N GLU A 270 5.93 -10.47 -17.35
CA GLU A 270 4.91 -11.37 -17.89
C GLU A 270 4.93 -12.73 -17.16
N LEU A 271 6.12 -13.29 -16.93
CA LEU A 271 6.30 -14.53 -16.19
C LEU A 271 5.81 -14.40 -14.74
N LEU A 272 6.13 -13.29 -14.07
CA LEU A 272 5.64 -13.03 -12.72
C LEU A 272 4.12 -12.91 -12.66
N LEU A 273 3.50 -12.21 -13.62
CA LEU A 273 2.05 -12.06 -13.72
C LEU A 273 1.37 -13.38 -14.08
N LYS A 274 2.03 -14.32 -14.76
CA LYS A 274 1.51 -15.68 -14.98
C LYS A 274 1.55 -16.52 -13.70
N ASP A 275 2.59 -16.37 -12.88
CA ASP A 275 2.77 -17.13 -11.65
C ASP A 275 1.92 -16.60 -10.47
N LYS A 276 1.88 -15.27 -10.28
CA LYS A 276 1.30 -14.64 -9.09
C LYS A 276 -0.10 -14.11 -9.27
N PHE A 277 -0.50 -13.79 -10.51
CA PHE A 277 -1.79 -13.21 -10.83
C PHE A 277 -2.65 -14.20 -11.62
N ASP A 278 -3.21 -15.14 -10.85
CA ASP A 278 -4.13 -16.18 -11.32
C ASP A 278 -5.49 -16.04 -10.62
N ILE A 279 -6.52 -16.67 -11.21
CA ILE A 279 -7.90 -16.72 -10.71
C ILE A 279 -7.94 -17.18 -9.25
N THR A 280 -7.08 -18.13 -8.87
CA THR A 280 -7.05 -18.71 -7.52
C THR A 280 -6.41 -17.79 -6.47
N ASN A 281 -5.65 -16.78 -6.89
CA ASN A 281 -4.90 -15.88 -6.01
C ASN A 281 -5.15 -14.40 -6.32
N VAL A 282 -6.24 -14.11 -7.03
CA VAL A 282 -6.56 -12.76 -7.52
C VAL A 282 -6.64 -11.75 -6.38
N ASP A 283 -7.25 -12.12 -5.25
CA ASP A 283 -7.50 -11.23 -4.11
C ASP A 283 -6.20 -10.63 -3.53
N ALA A 284 -5.16 -11.47 -3.37
CA ALA A 284 -3.87 -11.06 -2.81
C ALA A 284 -3.03 -10.22 -3.78
N PHE A 285 -3.30 -10.31 -5.08
CA PHE A 285 -2.65 -9.46 -6.09
C PHE A 285 -3.35 -8.10 -6.21
N LEU A 286 -4.68 -8.05 -6.11
CA LEU A 286 -5.44 -6.80 -6.29
C LEU A 286 -4.95 -5.70 -5.36
N PHE A 287 -4.70 -5.99 -4.08
CA PHE A 287 -4.24 -4.98 -3.13
C PHE A 287 -3.18 -5.54 -2.16
N PRO A 288 -2.02 -4.87 -1.99
CA PRO A 288 -1.63 -3.59 -2.57
C PRO A 288 -0.92 -3.69 -3.95
N GLN A 289 -0.59 -4.89 -4.42
CA GLN A 289 0.38 -5.07 -5.52
C GLN A 289 -0.07 -4.45 -6.85
N ALA A 290 -1.30 -4.69 -7.30
CA ALA A 290 -1.77 -4.14 -8.56
C ALA A 290 -1.75 -2.60 -8.57
N PHE A 291 -2.15 -1.97 -7.46
CA PHE A 291 -2.13 -0.51 -7.33
C PHE A 291 -0.72 0.07 -7.36
N ILE A 292 0.26 -0.61 -6.76
CA ILE A 292 1.67 -0.20 -6.84
C ILE A 292 2.18 -0.30 -8.28
N LEU A 293 1.87 -1.40 -8.96
CA LEU A 293 2.28 -1.60 -10.35
C LEU A 293 1.63 -0.55 -11.27
N THR A 294 0.33 -0.28 -11.14
CA THR A 294 -0.33 0.73 -11.98
C THR A 294 0.18 2.14 -11.69
N ALA A 295 0.36 2.51 -10.43
CA ALA A 295 0.97 3.77 -10.03
C ALA A 295 2.39 3.91 -10.62
N PHE A 296 3.20 2.85 -10.53
CA PHE A 296 4.53 2.82 -11.14
C PHE A 296 4.47 3.06 -12.66
N LEU A 297 3.61 2.34 -13.39
CA LEU A 297 3.43 2.53 -14.84
C LEU A 297 2.93 3.94 -15.21
N GLN A 298 2.22 4.61 -14.30
CA GLN A 298 1.74 5.98 -14.49
C GLN A 298 2.86 7.02 -14.38
N VAL A 299 3.85 6.81 -13.50
CA VAL A 299 4.95 7.78 -13.27
C VAL A 299 6.27 7.42 -13.94
N ALA A 300 6.49 6.14 -14.26
CA ALA A 300 7.76 5.69 -14.84
C ALA A 300 8.10 6.50 -16.11
N PRO A 301 9.36 6.98 -16.24
CA PRO A 301 9.81 7.71 -17.43
C PRO A 301 9.86 6.82 -18.66
N THR A 302 9.10 7.16 -19.70
CA THR A 302 9.09 6.43 -20.98
C THR A 302 10.40 6.52 -21.76
N SER A 303 11.21 7.54 -21.46
CA SER A 303 12.55 7.71 -22.04
C SER A 303 13.55 6.67 -21.55
N THR A 304 13.30 6.07 -20.38
CA THR A 304 14.24 5.13 -19.73
C THR A 304 13.66 3.73 -19.58
N PHE A 305 12.34 3.61 -19.41
CA PHE A 305 11.68 2.34 -19.16
C PHE A 305 10.73 1.96 -20.29
N PRO A 306 10.58 0.65 -20.59
CA PRO A 306 9.67 0.15 -21.62
C PRO A 306 8.22 0.10 -21.09
N VAL A 307 7.72 1.23 -20.56
CA VAL A 307 6.40 1.37 -19.92
C VAL A 307 5.28 0.82 -20.80
N ALA A 308 5.33 1.09 -22.11
CA ALA A 308 4.31 0.64 -23.03
C ALA A 308 4.28 -0.89 -23.24
N ALA A 309 5.42 -1.57 -23.06
CA ALA A 309 5.47 -3.02 -23.12
C ALA A 309 4.96 -3.63 -21.80
N TRP A 310 5.43 -3.14 -20.64
CA TRP A 310 4.96 -3.59 -19.34
C TRP A 310 3.45 -3.37 -19.12
N ALA A 311 2.93 -2.25 -19.62
CA ALA A 311 1.50 -1.98 -19.57
C ALA A 311 0.68 -2.95 -20.43
N ARG A 312 1.25 -3.47 -21.53
CA ARG A 312 0.62 -4.53 -22.33
C ARG A 312 0.68 -5.88 -21.63
N ASP A 313 1.77 -6.19 -20.94
CA ASP A 313 1.88 -7.42 -20.14
C ASP A 313 0.80 -7.45 -19.04
N LEU A 314 0.58 -6.30 -18.36
CA LEU A 314 -0.49 -6.15 -17.38
C LEU A 314 -1.89 -6.28 -18.00
N GLN A 315 -2.14 -5.64 -19.16
CA GLN A 315 -3.41 -5.78 -19.89
C GLN A 315 -3.72 -7.25 -20.20
N ALA A 316 -2.75 -7.96 -20.80
CA ALA A 316 -2.92 -9.37 -21.14
C ALA A 316 -3.17 -10.25 -19.91
N ALA A 317 -2.52 -9.93 -18.78
CA ALA A 317 -2.76 -10.65 -17.53
C ALA A 317 -4.16 -10.39 -16.96
N VAL A 318 -4.62 -9.13 -16.98
CA VAL A 318 -5.98 -8.78 -16.53
C VAL A 318 -7.04 -9.45 -17.39
N GLU A 319 -6.90 -9.43 -18.72
CA GLU A 319 -7.83 -10.10 -19.64
C GLU A 319 -7.90 -11.61 -19.40
N ARG A 320 -6.74 -12.25 -19.17
CA ARG A 320 -6.66 -13.68 -18.83
C ARG A 320 -7.43 -14.01 -17.55
N VAL A 321 -7.23 -13.22 -16.49
CA VAL A 321 -7.91 -13.42 -15.21
C VAL A 321 -9.41 -13.16 -15.34
N ARG A 322 -9.83 -12.10 -16.06
CA ARG A 322 -11.25 -11.81 -16.31
C ARG A 322 -11.94 -12.94 -17.07
N GLY A 323 -11.36 -13.40 -18.18
CA GLY A 323 -11.90 -14.53 -18.94
C GLY A 323 -11.89 -15.85 -18.14
N GLY A 324 -11.01 -15.95 -17.14
CA GLY A 324 -10.98 -17.04 -16.18
C GLY A 324 -12.09 -16.98 -15.12
N LEU A 325 -12.34 -15.80 -14.54
CA LEU A 325 -13.39 -15.56 -13.55
C LEU A 325 -14.78 -15.83 -14.12
N GLU A 326 -15.02 -15.45 -15.37
CA GLU A 326 -16.26 -15.77 -16.09
C GLU A 326 -16.51 -17.28 -16.12
N LYS A 327 -15.46 -18.10 -16.34
CA LYS A 327 -15.56 -19.56 -16.34
C LYS A 327 -15.72 -20.16 -14.94
N TYR A 328 -15.05 -19.58 -13.94
CA TYR A 328 -15.09 -20.03 -12.54
C TYR A 328 -16.46 -19.83 -11.89
N ASN A 329 -17.21 -18.79 -12.29
CA ASN A 329 -18.57 -18.55 -11.82
C ASN A 329 -19.58 -19.64 -12.19
N PHE A 330 -19.28 -20.52 -13.16
CA PHE A 330 -20.16 -21.62 -13.56
C PHE A 330 -19.99 -22.90 -12.72
N VAL A 331 -19.12 -22.91 -11.71
CA VAL A 331 -19.02 -24.03 -10.76
C VAL A 331 -20.25 -24.05 -9.86
N GLU A 332 -20.97 -25.18 -9.84
CA GLU A 332 -22.27 -25.35 -9.18
C GLU A 332 -22.21 -24.97 -7.70
N ALA A 333 -22.94 -23.90 -7.32
CA ALA A 333 -23.06 -23.44 -5.94
C ALA A 333 -24.02 -24.35 -5.15
N CYS A 334 -23.75 -24.59 -3.87
CA CYS A 334 -24.55 -25.46 -3.01
C CYS A 334 -25.85 -24.79 -2.48
N GLY A 335 -26.26 -23.64 -3.05
CA GLY A 335 -27.49 -22.94 -2.69
C GLY A 335 -27.59 -21.51 -3.26
N SER A 336 -28.75 -20.87 -3.13
CA SER A 336 -29.01 -19.52 -3.65
C SER A 336 -28.14 -18.46 -2.97
N ARG A 337 -27.99 -18.51 -1.65
CA ARG A 337 -27.22 -17.53 -0.88
C ARG A 337 -25.72 -17.57 -1.21
N GLU A 338 -25.16 -18.76 -1.39
CA GLU A 338 -23.76 -18.91 -1.81
C GLU A 338 -23.54 -18.34 -3.21
N ARG A 339 -24.48 -18.57 -4.13
CA ARG A 339 -24.44 -18.03 -5.49
C ARG A 339 -24.44 -16.50 -5.48
N GLU A 340 -25.37 -15.87 -4.75
CA GLU A 340 -25.46 -14.41 -4.61
C GLU A 340 -24.14 -13.82 -4.11
N LEU A 341 -23.54 -14.43 -3.07
CA LEU A 341 -22.28 -13.97 -2.52
C LEU A 341 -21.16 -14.08 -3.58
N ARG A 342 -21.02 -15.23 -4.25
CA ARG A 342 -20.00 -15.43 -5.30
C ARG A 342 -20.14 -14.42 -6.43
N GLU A 343 -21.36 -14.18 -6.91
CA GLU A 343 -21.66 -13.19 -7.96
C GLU A 343 -21.28 -11.77 -7.52
N ALA A 344 -21.62 -11.38 -6.29
CA ALA A 344 -21.25 -10.08 -5.74
C ALA A 344 -19.72 -9.90 -5.64
N LYS A 345 -18.99 -10.94 -5.20
CA LYS A 345 -17.51 -10.91 -5.16
C LYS A 345 -16.92 -10.76 -6.55
N VAL A 346 -17.34 -11.56 -7.52
CA VAL A 346 -16.79 -11.47 -8.88
C VAL A 346 -17.14 -10.13 -9.53
N SER A 347 -18.33 -9.60 -9.26
CA SER A 347 -18.68 -8.24 -9.70
C SER A 347 -17.73 -7.19 -9.12
N SER A 348 -17.48 -7.22 -7.80
CA SER A 348 -16.54 -6.31 -7.12
C SER A 348 -15.12 -6.42 -7.68
N ILE A 349 -14.60 -7.65 -7.86
CA ILE A 349 -13.29 -7.89 -8.47
C ILE A 349 -13.24 -7.33 -9.89
N ASN A 350 -14.27 -7.56 -10.71
CA ASN A 350 -14.32 -7.10 -12.09
C ASN A 350 -14.31 -5.57 -12.22
N VAL A 351 -14.89 -4.85 -11.25
CA VAL A 351 -14.79 -3.38 -11.20
C VAL A 351 -13.33 -2.96 -11.04
N ILE A 352 -12.61 -3.54 -10.07
CA ILE A 352 -11.21 -3.21 -9.82
C ILE A 352 -10.32 -3.61 -11.01
N LEU A 353 -10.55 -4.79 -11.59
CA LEU A 353 -9.83 -5.24 -12.79
C LEU A 353 -10.07 -4.31 -13.99
N SER A 354 -11.28 -3.75 -14.12
CA SER A 354 -11.59 -2.79 -15.18
C SER A 354 -10.85 -1.47 -14.97
N ASP A 355 -10.70 -1.00 -13.73
CA ASP A 355 -9.91 0.18 -13.41
C ASP A 355 -8.42 -0.05 -13.70
N ILE A 356 -7.85 -1.17 -13.25
CA ILE A 356 -6.46 -1.56 -13.54
C ILE A 356 -6.22 -1.63 -15.06
N TYR A 357 -7.13 -2.25 -15.79
CA TYR A 357 -7.05 -2.35 -17.25
C TYR A 357 -7.06 -0.96 -17.91
N ARG A 358 -7.95 -0.06 -17.48
CA ARG A 358 -8.03 1.32 -17.99
C ARG A 358 -6.72 2.08 -17.75
N GLU A 359 -6.14 1.97 -16.56
CA GLU A 359 -4.87 2.60 -16.22
C GLU A 359 -3.72 2.04 -17.06
N ALA A 360 -3.66 0.71 -17.23
CA ALA A 360 -2.68 0.05 -18.08
C ALA A 360 -2.82 0.48 -19.54
N VAL A 361 -4.04 0.60 -20.08
CA VAL A 361 -4.27 1.14 -21.43
C VAL A 361 -3.76 2.58 -21.53
N GLY A 362 -4.03 3.41 -20.53
CA GLY A 362 -3.50 4.78 -20.46
C GLY A 362 -1.98 4.83 -20.50
N ALA A 363 -1.31 4.02 -19.68
CA ALA A 363 0.15 3.92 -19.64
C ALA A 363 0.73 3.40 -20.95
N SER A 364 0.07 2.45 -21.62
CA SER A 364 0.55 1.88 -22.89
C SER A 364 0.61 2.86 -24.05
N ARG A 365 -0.14 3.97 -23.95
CA ARG A 365 -0.20 5.03 -24.97
C ARG A 365 0.78 6.17 -24.71
N ARG A 366 1.47 6.17 -23.56
CA ARG A 366 2.50 7.18 -23.24
C ARG A 366 3.70 6.99 -24.17
N ARG A 367 4.23 8.09 -24.67
CA ARG A 367 5.41 8.15 -25.55
C ARG A 367 6.54 8.86 -24.85
#